data_AF-A0A1L9QLE3-F1
#
_entry.id   AF-A0A1L9QLE3-F1
#
_cell.length_a   1.000
_cell.length_b   1.000
_cell.length_c   1.000
_cell.angle_alpha   90.00
_cell.angle_beta   90.00
_cell.angle_gamma   90.00
#
_symmetry.space_group_name_H-M   'P 1'
#
loop_
_entity.id
_entity.type
_entity.pdbx_description
1 polymer ?
#
loop_
_entity_poly.entity_id
_entity_poly.type
_entity_poly.pdbx_seq_one_letter_code
_entity_poly.pdbx_strand_id
1 'polypeptide(L)'
;MVMDKTQLIYPNLNSFLYDLRYGLGSDKEQLQENRLGFWRKVDPQLDVEERVSQEKEYENKDFAWLKFLQFELPLDGFSAPAQLRDSYGLLVNYSIDKQDNRSDYSPQDYDQLPNLKNRILKHLAHGQDISQSQNCYGTLGQSWLLWAQVSTDTDTKSVAEACWEKLRPDDNWAAKPCYLGHWNGADIYEVLRFPQNWQQSWQKFQQHYYHLVLVLFHPSGSIEAHQNVMQVHYETFLKLFCFHNKMIWSYWRHQGQVKILHDEYGELKSLMKNVQDGNRETLKAMRENLKKSLQFSSTYAIGLKDIQDQKHTITVNAHNHGKIWQEFGLNSSPQVREWIEETYLKQIEADYDSLAPVLPMTENLMRSLEGMINLEQTESDRELNDRLQALQVFGAALAVASITATLVSTQAKEPTRSSVPPPPGWPFWYIILWTVGMGCLAMIGVVWGLKKDRKK
;
A
#
# COMPACT_ATOMS: atom_id res chain seq x y z
N MET A 1 33.13 -3.83 36.85
CA MET A 1 31.69 -4.08 37.06
C MET A 1 31.14 -4.50 35.72
N VAL A 2 31.10 -5.80 35.45
CA VAL A 2 30.55 -6.35 34.21
C VAL A 2 29.05 -6.14 34.32
N MET A 3 28.47 -5.24 33.50
CA MET A 3 27.02 -5.18 33.38
C MET A 3 26.57 -6.57 32.92
N ASP A 4 25.72 -7.20 33.72
CA ASP A 4 25.07 -8.45 33.35
C ASP A 4 24.37 -8.20 32.01
N LYS A 5 24.93 -8.74 30.93
CA LYS A 5 24.50 -8.39 29.57
C LYS A 5 23.13 -9.02 29.41
N THR A 6 22.07 -8.21 29.33
CA THR A 6 20.73 -8.73 29.05
C THR A 6 20.77 -9.57 27.78
N GLN A 7 20.18 -10.75 27.83
CA GLN A 7 20.24 -11.77 26.80
C GLN A 7 18.83 -12.32 26.53
N LEU A 8 18.65 -12.93 25.36
CA LEU A 8 17.40 -13.57 24.96
C LEU A 8 17.49 -15.07 25.23
N ILE A 9 16.46 -15.62 25.87
CA ILE A 9 16.27 -17.06 25.99
C ILE A 9 15.30 -17.48 24.89
N TYR A 10 15.73 -18.46 24.10
CA TYR A 10 14.95 -19.02 22.99
C TYR A 10 14.42 -17.98 21.98
N PRO A 11 15.27 -17.12 21.40
CA PRO A 11 14.83 -16.20 20.36
C PRO A 11 14.30 -16.95 19.14
N ASN A 12 13.07 -16.62 18.75
CA ASN A 12 12.38 -17.23 17.63
C ASN A 12 11.94 -16.15 16.65
N LEU A 13 12.51 -16.19 15.45
CA LEU A 13 12.23 -15.22 14.40
C LEU A 13 11.32 -15.84 13.34
N ASN A 14 10.29 -15.10 12.98
CA ASN A 14 9.27 -15.51 12.03
C ASN A 14 9.18 -14.48 10.92
N SER A 15 9.09 -14.96 9.68
CA SER A 15 8.68 -14.16 8.53
C SER A 15 7.30 -14.60 8.07
N PHE A 16 6.41 -13.63 7.92
CA PHE A 16 5.07 -13.79 7.37
C PHE A 16 5.03 -13.12 6.01
N LEU A 17 4.90 -13.90 4.94
CA LEU A 17 4.80 -13.40 3.57
C LEU A 17 3.38 -13.55 3.06
N TYR A 18 2.91 -12.57 2.28
CA TYR A 18 1.54 -12.55 1.78
C TYR A 18 1.50 -12.42 0.27
N ASP A 19 0.78 -13.32 -0.38
CA ASP A 19 0.55 -13.28 -1.82
C ASP A 19 -0.93 -13.10 -2.15
N LEU A 20 -1.23 -12.37 -3.21
CA LEU A 20 -2.59 -12.24 -3.72
C LEU A 20 -3.01 -13.58 -4.32
N ARG A 21 -4.17 -14.10 -3.92
CA ARG A 21 -4.77 -15.30 -4.53
C ARG A 21 -5.64 -14.90 -5.71
N TYR A 22 -6.58 -13.99 -5.48
CA TYR A 22 -7.40 -13.38 -6.53
C TYR A 22 -7.82 -11.98 -6.12
N GLY A 23 -8.07 -11.12 -7.11
CA GLY A 23 -8.67 -9.81 -6.94
C GLY A 23 -10.00 -9.69 -7.68
N LEU A 24 -10.64 -8.53 -7.55
CA LEU A 24 -11.83 -8.22 -8.35
C LEU A 24 -11.45 -8.22 -9.84
N GLY A 25 -12.20 -8.97 -10.65
CA GLY A 25 -11.94 -9.09 -12.09
C GLY A 25 -10.84 -10.08 -12.48
N SER A 26 -10.24 -10.81 -11.53
CA SER A 26 -9.32 -11.90 -11.86
C SER A 26 -10.05 -13.02 -12.60
N ASP A 27 -9.48 -13.44 -13.72
CA ASP A 27 -9.93 -14.62 -14.44
C ASP A 27 -9.26 -15.90 -13.89
N LYS A 28 -9.59 -17.04 -14.52
CA LYS A 28 -9.06 -18.35 -14.12
C LYS A 28 -7.56 -18.48 -14.38
N GLU A 29 -7.04 -17.81 -15.39
CA GLU A 29 -5.62 -17.86 -15.74
C GLU A 29 -4.81 -17.12 -14.69
N GLN A 30 -5.22 -15.90 -14.33
CA GLN A 30 -4.58 -15.13 -13.26
C GLN A 30 -4.62 -15.85 -11.91
N LEU A 31 -5.76 -16.47 -11.57
CA LEU A 31 -5.87 -17.28 -10.35
C LEU A 31 -4.86 -18.43 -10.35
N GLN A 32 -4.71 -19.11 -11.48
CA GLN A 32 -3.76 -20.21 -11.61
C GLN A 32 -2.32 -19.71 -11.54
N GLU A 33 -1.99 -18.61 -12.21
CA GLU A 33 -0.66 -17.97 -12.15
C GLU A 33 -0.29 -17.59 -10.72
N ASN A 34 -1.20 -16.95 -9.98
CA ASN A 34 -1.00 -16.56 -8.59
C ASN A 34 -0.75 -17.78 -7.70
N ARG A 35 -1.55 -18.84 -7.89
CA ARG A 35 -1.41 -20.11 -7.17
C ARG A 35 -0.07 -20.77 -7.44
N LEU A 36 0.32 -20.89 -8.72
CA LEU A 36 1.63 -21.44 -9.11
C LEU A 36 2.78 -20.60 -8.53
N GLY A 37 2.65 -19.27 -8.60
CA GLY A 37 3.63 -18.33 -8.06
C GLY A 37 3.83 -18.50 -6.56
N PHE A 38 2.75 -18.67 -5.80
CA PHE A 38 2.81 -18.93 -4.36
C PHE A 38 3.52 -20.27 -4.05
N TRP A 39 3.09 -21.37 -4.67
CA TRP A 39 3.67 -22.69 -4.38
C TRP A 39 5.14 -22.82 -4.75
N ARG A 40 5.59 -22.14 -5.82
CA ARG A 40 7.02 -22.07 -6.17
C ARG A 40 7.86 -21.41 -5.07
N LYS A 41 7.29 -20.50 -4.27
CA LYS A 41 7.98 -19.90 -3.12
C LYS A 41 8.03 -20.85 -1.93
N VAL A 42 6.99 -21.66 -1.75
CA VAL A 42 6.91 -22.64 -0.65
C VAL A 42 7.96 -23.74 -0.84
N ASP A 43 7.98 -24.34 -2.03
CA ASP A 43 8.99 -25.34 -2.41
C ASP A 43 9.01 -25.46 -3.95
N PRO A 44 10.11 -25.09 -4.61
CA PRO A 44 10.21 -25.11 -6.06
C PRO A 44 10.25 -26.53 -6.65
N GLN A 45 10.49 -27.55 -5.83
CA GLN A 45 10.49 -28.96 -6.24
C GLN A 45 9.14 -29.64 -6.06
N LEU A 46 8.15 -28.98 -5.42
CA LEU A 46 6.81 -29.54 -5.26
C LEU A 46 6.13 -29.75 -6.62
N ASP A 47 5.48 -30.90 -6.77
CA ASP A 47 4.46 -31.09 -7.80
C ASP A 47 3.30 -30.13 -7.52
N VAL A 48 3.25 -29.06 -8.32
CA VAL A 48 2.28 -27.98 -8.12
C VAL A 48 0.87 -28.45 -8.50
N GLU A 49 0.71 -29.37 -9.45
CA GLU A 49 -0.61 -29.83 -9.90
C GLU A 49 -1.33 -30.67 -8.84
N GLU A 50 -0.57 -31.48 -8.11
CA GLU A 50 -1.09 -32.25 -6.97
C GLU A 50 -1.62 -31.30 -5.86
N ARG A 51 -0.85 -30.24 -5.55
CA ARG A 51 -1.22 -29.29 -4.49
C ARG A 51 -2.37 -28.37 -4.89
N VAL A 52 -2.39 -27.92 -6.14
CA VAL A 52 -3.53 -27.18 -6.73
C VAL A 52 -4.83 -27.98 -6.56
N SER A 53 -4.77 -29.30 -6.68
CA SER A 53 -5.92 -30.19 -6.52
C SER A 53 -6.36 -30.33 -5.06
N GLN A 54 -5.43 -30.46 -4.13
CA GLN A 54 -5.71 -30.49 -2.68
C GLN A 54 -6.29 -29.17 -2.16
N GLU A 55 -5.86 -28.03 -2.71
CA GLU A 55 -6.41 -26.71 -2.35
C GLU A 55 -7.89 -26.55 -2.65
N LYS A 56 -8.43 -27.24 -3.66
CA LYS A 56 -9.87 -27.17 -3.99
C LYS A 56 -10.75 -27.58 -2.81
N GLU A 57 -10.25 -28.45 -1.92
CA GLU A 57 -10.94 -28.84 -0.69
C GLU A 57 -11.15 -27.66 0.28
N TYR A 58 -10.25 -26.67 0.23
CA TYR A 58 -10.24 -25.52 1.12
C TYR A 58 -10.80 -24.25 0.47
N GLU A 59 -11.27 -24.32 -0.78
CA GLU A 59 -11.62 -23.15 -1.60
C GLU A 59 -12.69 -22.25 -0.94
N ASN A 60 -13.61 -22.86 -0.18
CA ASN A 60 -14.70 -22.17 0.52
C ASN A 60 -14.38 -21.81 1.99
N LYS A 61 -13.19 -22.12 2.49
CA LYS A 61 -12.80 -21.78 3.86
C LYS A 61 -12.18 -20.40 3.94
N ASP A 62 -12.56 -19.65 4.97
CA ASP A 62 -11.95 -18.35 5.25
C ASP A 62 -10.47 -18.48 5.63
N PHE A 63 -10.12 -19.59 6.28
CA PHE A 63 -8.76 -19.92 6.67
C PHE A 63 -8.51 -21.43 6.55
N ALA A 64 -7.32 -21.80 6.08
CA ALA A 64 -6.82 -23.16 6.15
C ALA A 64 -5.29 -23.20 6.15
N TRP A 65 -4.70 -23.94 7.08
CA TRP A 65 -3.31 -24.40 6.93
C TRP A 65 -3.28 -25.41 5.78
N LEU A 66 -2.41 -25.18 4.81
CA LEU A 66 -2.32 -26.01 3.61
C LEU A 66 -1.34 -27.16 3.80
N LYS A 67 -0.23 -26.89 4.50
CA LYS A 67 0.79 -27.89 4.83
C LYS A 67 1.66 -27.38 5.97
N PHE A 68 2.29 -28.30 6.69
CA PHE A 68 3.41 -28.02 7.57
C PHE A 68 4.65 -28.72 7.04
N LEU A 69 5.72 -27.97 6.83
CA LEU A 69 6.98 -28.43 6.26
C LEU A 69 8.09 -28.18 7.28
N GLN A 70 8.52 -29.23 7.97
CA GLN A 70 9.63 -29.13 8.91
C GLN A 70 10.96 -29.16 8.16
N PHE A 71 11.92 -28.33 8.57
CA PHE A 71 13.25 -28.32 7.96
C PHE A 71 14.07 -29.52 8.43
N GLU A 72 14.93 -30.03 7.55
CA GLU A 72 15.86 -31.09 7.91
C GLU A 72 16.89 -30.58 8.93
N LEU A 73 17.21 -31.42 9.92
CA LEU A 73 18.25 -31.11 10.90
C LEU A 73 19.57 -30.79 10.18
N PRO A 74 20.32 -29.78 10.67
CA PRO A 74 20.25 -29.17 12.01
C PRO A 74 19.29 -27.99 12.16
N LEU A 75 18.56 -27.65 11.11
CA LEU A 75 17.74 -26.44 11.07
C LEU A 75 16.48 -26.63 11.92
N ASP A 76 16.40 -25.96 13.06
CA ASP A 76 15.19 -25.97 13.90
C ASP A 76 14.20 -24.90 13.42
N GLY A 77 13.39 -25.27 12.43
CA GLY A 77 12.42 -24.38 11.83
C GLY A 77 11.39 -25.12 11.00
N PHE A 78 10.40 -24.37 10.52
CA PHE A 78 9.36 -24.88 9.66
C PHE A 78 8.86 -23.82 8.70
N SER A 79 8.24 -24.26 7.61
CA SER A 79 7.39 -23.43 6.77
C SER A 79 5.94 -23.94 6.80
N ALA A 80 5.00 -23.02 6.94
CA ALA A 80 3.58 -23.31 7.04
C ALA A 80 2.82 -22.41 6.05
N PRO A 81 2.57 -22.88 4.82
CA PRO A 81 1.65 -22.21 3.90
C PRO A 81 0.20 -22.27 4.40
N ALA A 82 -0.53 -21.20 4.15
CA ALA A 82 -1.93 -21.04 4.52
C ALA A 82 -2.72 -20.30 3.45
N GLN A 83 -4.01 -20.58 3.38
CA GLN A 83 -4.98 -19.81 2.62
C GLN A 83 -5.74 -18.85 3.55
N LEU A 84 -5.91 -17.61 3.10
CA LEU A 84 -6.59 -16.50 3.78
C LEU A 84 -7.58 -15.85 2.79
N ARG A 85 -8.71 -16.50 2.52
CA ARG A 85 -9.72 -16.08 1.51
C ARG A 85 -9.12 -15.72 0.14
N ASP A 86 -8.91 -14.44 -0.12
CA ASP A 86 -8.37 -13.78 -1.32
C ASP A 86 -6.84 -13.65 -1.30
N SER A 87 -6.17 -14.22 -0.31
CA SER A 87 -4.72 -14.18 -0.18
C SER A 87 -4.15 -15.53 0.26
N TYR A 88 -2.87 -15.74 -0.03
CA TYR A 88 -2.05 -16.77 0.56
C TYR A 88 -1.14 -16.16 1.62
N GLY A 89 -0.85 -16.93 2.66
CA GLY A 89 0.11 -16.60 3.70
C GLY A 89 1.18 -17.68 3.78
N LEU A 90 2.44 -17.29 3.96
CA LEU A 90 3.53 -18.22 4.26
C LEU A 90 4.22 -17.78 5.54
N LEU A 91 4.11 -18.63 6.56
CA LEU A 91 4.89 -18.50 7.79
C LEU A 91 6.19 -19.29 7.62
N VAL A 92 7.33 -18.63 7.76
CA VAL A 92 8.65 -19.27 7.87
C VAL A 92 9.23 -18.97 9.25
N ASN A 93 9.44 -20.02 10.02
CA ASN A 93 9.95 -19.97 11.38
C ASN A 93 11.38 -20.49 11.42
N TYR A 94 12.25 -19.78 12.13
CA TYR A 94 13.52 -20.33 12.58
C TYR A 94 13.74 -20.03 14.07
N SER A 95 14.13 -21.08 14.77
CA SER A 95 14.68 -21.03 16.12
C SER A 95 16.16 -21.42 16.11
N ILE A 96 16.78 -21.44 17.28
CA ILE A 96 18.22 -21.65 17.49
C ILE A 96 18.71 -22.92 16.78
N ASP A 97 19.98 -22.89 16.36
CA ASP A 97 20.65 -24.05 15.78
C ASP A 97 20.86 -25.16 16.82
N LYS A 98 20.26 -26.33 16.59
CA LYS A 98 20.45 -27.53 17.43
C LYS A 98 21.87 -28.11 17.36
N GLN A 99 22.75 -27.60 16.50
CA GLN A 99 24.17 -28.01 16.44
C GLN A 99 25.05 -27.39 17.52
N ASP A 100 24.68 -26.23 18.07
CA ASP A 100 25.41 -25.71 19.21
C ASP A 100 25.02 -26.57 20.42
N ASN A 101 25.97 -27.32 21.00
CA ASN A 101 25.81 -28.15 22.22
C ASN A 101 25.36 -27.35 23.47
N ARG A 102 24.86 -26.13 23.31
CA ARG A 102 24.24 -25.30 24.33
C ARG A 102 22.79 -25.74 24.48
N SER A 103 22.28 -25.75 25.72
CA SER A 103 20.85 -25.93 25.94
C SER A 103 20.07 -24.86 25.16
N ASP A 104 19.00 -25.26 24.46
CA ASP A 104 18.06 -24.36 23.75
C ASP A 104 17.54 -23.22 24.65
N TYR A 105 17.64 -23.40 25.97
CA TYR A 105 17.17 -22.48 27.01
C TYR A 105 18.29 -21.66 27.66
N SER A 106 19.50 -21.68 27.11
CA SER A 106 20.59 -20.83 27.59
C SER A 106 20.44 -19.39 27.07
N PRO A 107 20.75 -18.37 27.89
CA PRO A 107 20.76 -16.98 27.45
C PRO A 107 21.68 -16.74 26.24
N GLN A 108 21.17 -16.02 25.25
CA GLN A 108 21.84 -15.73 23.99
C GLN A 108 22.01 -14.23 23.72
N ASP A 109 23.10 -13.89 23.06
CA ASP A 109 23.36 -12.52 22.61
C ASP A 109 22.48 -12.13 21.42
N TYR A 110 22.13 -10.85 21.34
CA TYR A 110 21.39 -10.25 20.23
C TYR A 110 22.12 -10.41 18.88
N ASP A 111 23.45 -10.60 18.91
CA ASP A 111 24.27 -10.85 17.72
C ASP A 111 23.87 -12.08 16.91
N GLN A 112 23.03 -12.98 17.44
CA GLN A 112 22.49 -14.13 16.71
C GLN A 112 21.28 -13.78 15.82
N LEU A 113 20.57 -12.68 16.11
CA LEU A 113 19.35 -12.31 15.38
C LEU A 113 19.57 -12.09 13.86
N PRO A 114 20.66 -11.42 13.41
CA PRO A 114 20.96 -11.31 11.99
C PRO A 114 21.18 -12.66 11.31
N ASN A 115 21.75 -13.64 12.02
CA ASN A 115 21.96 -14.98 11.48
C ASN A 115 20.63 -15.71 11.26
N LEU A 116 19.68 -15.61 12.20
CA LEU A 116 18.32 -16.15 12.03
C LEU A 116 17.62 -15.53 10.83
N LYS A 117 17.67 -14.21 10.69
CA LYS A 117 17.08 -13.48 9.56
C LYS A 117 17.68 -13.94 8.24
N ASN A 118 19.01 -14.05 8.16
CA ASN A 118 19.70 -14.51 6.96
C ASN A 118 19.35 -15.96 6.60
N ARG A 119 19.13 -16.84 7.58
CA ARG A 119 18.68 -18.23 7.33
C ARG A 119 17.30 -18.25 6.68
N ILE A 120 16.35 -17.49 7.23
CA ILE A 120 15.00 -17.34 6.66
C ILE A 120 15.08 -16.84 5.21
N LEU A 121 15.86 -15.78 4.97
CA LEU A 121 16.00 -15.20 3.63
C LEU A 121 16.66 -16.17 2.64
N LYS A 122 17.69 -16.92 3.06
CA LYS A 122 18.32 -17.96 2.22
C LYS A 122 17.36 -19.11 1.89
N HIS A 123 16.53 -19.52 2.86
CA HIS A 123 15.51 -20.53 2.65
C HIS A 123 14.50 -20.06 1.60
N LEU A 124 13.96 -18.85 1.76
CA LEU A 124 13.02 -18.24 0.80
C LEU A 124 13.64 -18.03 -0.58
N ALA A 125 14.95 -17.74 -0.64
CA ALA A 125 15.67 -17.54 -1.90
C ALA A 125 15.95 -18.86 -2.65
N HIS A 126 15.73 -20.03 -2.05
CA HIS A 126 16.00 -21.34 -2.65
C HIS A 126 17.44 -21.47 -3.21
N GLY A 127 18.41 -20.92 -2.49
CA GLY A 127 19.83 -20.93 -2.88
C GLY A 127 20.23 -19.87 -3.91
N GLN A 128 19.30 -19.00 -4.33
CA GLN A 128 19.61 -17.83 -5.15
C GLN A 128 20.16 -16.68 -4.29
N ASP A 129 20.72 -15.66 -4.96
CA ASP A 129 21.10 -14.41 -4.30
C ASP A 129 19.85 -13.72 -3.74
N ILE A 130 19.85 -13.46 -2.43
CA ILE A 130 18.75 -12.79 -1.71
C ILE A 130 18.41 -11.44 -2.35
N SER A 131 19.41 -10.71 -2.85
CA SER A 131 19.21 -9.39 -3.47
C SER A 131 18.45 -9.46 -4.79
N GLN A 132 18.45 -10.62 -5.44
CA GLN A 132 17.82 -10.86 -6.75
C GLN A 132 16.56 -11.72 -6.64
N SER A 133 16.36 -12.43 -5.53
CA SER A 133 15.23 -13.35 -5.39
C SER A 133 13.91 -12.64 -5.12
N GLN A 134 12.97 -12.77 -6.05
CA GLN A 134 11.59 -12.30 -5.88
C GLN A 134 10.82 -13.14 -4.85
N ASN A 135 11.31 -14.34 -4.51
CA ASN A 135 10.66 -15.25 -3.55
C ASN A 135 10.78 -14.77 -2.11
N CYS A 136 11.76 -13.91 -1.81
CA CYS A 136 11.92 -13.28 -0.50
C CYS A 136 10.82 -12.26 -0.18
N TYR A 137 9.92 -11.95 -1.12
CA TYR A 137 8.85 -10.97 -0.93
C TYR A 137 7.49 -11.55 -1.36
N GLY A 138 6.46 -11.27 -0.57
CA GLY A 138 5.07 -11.54 -0.95
C GLY A 138 4.54 -10.46 -1.91
N THR A 139 3.63 -10.78 -2.83
CA THR A 139 3.00 -9.78 -3.72
C THR A 139 2.18 -8.74 -2.97
N LEU A 140 1.68 -9.05 -1.76
CA LEU A 140 0.97 -8.10 -0.89
C LEU A 140 1.87 -7.50 0.20
N GLY A 141 2.97 -8.16 0.56
CA GLY A 141 3.89 -7.66 1.57
C GLY A 141 4.53 -8.74 2.43
N GLN A 142 5.22 -8.29 3.48
CA GLN A 142 5.86 -9.15 4.46
C GLN A 142 5.87 -8.49 5.84
N SER A 143 5.89 -9.29 6.90
CA SER A 143 6.02 -8.80 8.27
C SER A 143 6.84 -9.79 9.09
N TRP A 144 7.57 -9.24 10.07
CA TRP A 144 8.45 -10.02 10.93
C TRP A 144 7.87 -10.07 12.34
N LEU A 145 8.05 -11.20 13.01
CA LEU A 145 7.76 -11.36 14.43
C LEU A 145 8.95 -12.00 15.10
N LEU A 146 9.53 -11.31 16.08
CA LEU A 146 10.47 -11.90 17.01
C LEU A 146 9.74 -12.11 18.33
N TRP A 147 9.80 -13.32 18.86
CA TRP A 147 9.43 -13.56 20.24
C TRP A 147 10.55 -14.28 20.98
N ALA A 148 10.71 -13.96 22.26
CA ALA A 148 11.75 -14.50 23.12
C ALA A 148 11.38 -14.25 24.59
N GLN A 149 12.03 -14.97 25.50
CA GLN A 149 12.01 -14.62 26.93
C GLN A 149 13.26 -13.79 27.27
N VAL A 150 13.11 -12.76 28.11
CA VAL A 150 14.24 -11.98 28.59
C VAL A 150 14.96 -12.74 29.71
N SER A 151 16.30 -12.75 29.72
CA SER A 151 17.10 -13.52 30.68
C SER A 151 17.05 -13.01 32.12
N THR A 152 16.76 -11.73 32.29
CA THR A 152 16.73 -11.02 33.58
C THR A 152 15.51 -10.11 33.61
N ASP A 153 15.07 -9.73 34.82
CA ASP A 153 13.94 -8.81 35.02
C ASP A 153 14.35 -7.36 34.71
N THR A 154 14.72 -7.14 33.46
CA THR A 154 15.22 -5.88 32.92
C THR A 154 14.15 -5.20 32.08
N ASP A 155 14.34 -3.90 31.85
CA ASP A 155 13.48 -3.11 31.00
C ASP A 155 13.37 -3.72 29.59
N THR A 156 12.20 -4.29 29.29
CA THR A 156 11.82 -4.90 28.01
C THR A 156 11.92 -3.90 26.86
N LYS A 157 11.82 -2.59 27.12
CA LYS A 157 12.00 -1.55 26.11
C LYS A 157 13.44 -1.48 25.63
N SER A 158 14.41 -1.50 26.55
CA SER A 158 15.84 -1.52 26.21
C SER A 158 16.21 -2.78 25.42
N VAL A 159 15.59 -3.92 25.76
CA VAL A 159 15.72 -5.18 25.00
C VAL A 159 15.14 -5.03 23.60
N ALA A 160 13.95 -4.44 23.47
CA ALA A 160 13.31 -4.21 22.17
C ALA A 160 14.15 -3.30 21.26
N GLU A 161 14.73 -2.23 21.82
CA GLU A 161 15.65 -1.34 21.11
C GLU A 161 16.91 -2.11 20.66
N ALA A 162 17.52 -2.92 21.52
CA ALA A 162 18.67 -3.74 21.16
C ALA A 162 18.37 -4.76 20.05
N CYS A 163 17.20 -5.43 20.12
CA CYS A 163 16.75 -6.33 19.06
C CYS A 163 16.55 -5.61 17.73
N TRP A 164 15.95 -4.42 17.75
CA TRP A 164 15.75 -3.60 16.56
C TRP A 164 17.08 -3.17 15.93
N GLU A 165 18.04 -2.71 16.73
CA GLU A 165 19.38 -2.31 16.24
C GLU A 165 20.09 -3.44 15.50
N LYS A 166 19.83 -4.71 15.87
CA LYS A 166 20.39 -5.88 15.17
C LYS A 166 19.60 -6.30 13.94
N LEU A 167 18.27 -6.11 13.95
CA LEU A 167 17.39 -6.57 12.87
C LEU A 167 17.15 -5.52 11.78
N ARG A 168 17.48 -4.25 12.02
CA ARG A 168 17.26 -3.17 11.05
C ARG A 168 18.01 -3.43 9.73
N PRO A 169 17.37 -3.18 8.58
CA PRO A 169 18.01 -3.37 7.28
C PRO A 169 19.18 -2.42 6.98
N ASP A 170 19.16 -1.21 7.55
CA ASP A 170 20.13 -0.14 7.27
C ASP A 170 20.32 0.73 8.52
N ASP A 171 21.55 1.20 8.75
CA ASP A 171 21.92 2.02 9.91
C ASP A 171 21.27 3.41 9.93
N ASN A 172 20.80 3.91 8.79
CA ASN A 172 20.14 5.20 8.67
C ASN A 172 18.65 5.16 9.08
N TRP A 173 18.14 4.01 9.53
CA TRP A 173 16.75 3.85 9.88
C TRP A 173 16.49 4.25 11.34
N ALA A 174 16.05 5.49 11.54
CA ALA A 174 15.77 6.08 12.85
C ALA A 174 14.44 5.65 13.51
N ALA A 175 13.75 4.63 12.97
CA ALA A 175 12.52 4.11 13.58
C ALA A 175 12.83 3.54 14.98
N LYS A 176 11.86 3.61 15.89
CA LYS A 176 12.00 3.09 17.25
C LYS A 176 10.83 2.16 17.59
N PRO A 177 11.05 1.12 18.41
CA PRO A 177 9.97 0.29 18.92
C PRO A 177 8.93 1.12 19.68
N CYS A 178 7.66 1.01 19.26
CA CYS A 178 6.52 1.59 19.93
C CYS A 178 5.88 0.54 20.84
N TYR A 179 5.75 0.84 22.14
CA TYR A 179 5.10 -0.07 23.09
C TYR A 179 3.59 -0.14 22.84
N LEU A 180 3.06 -1.35 22.65
CA LEU A 180 1.64 -1.59 22.42
C LEU A 180 0.89 -2.01 23.70
N GLY A 181 1.59 -2.61 24.65
CA GLY A 181 1.02 -3.06 25.93
C GLY A 181 1.53 -4.43 26.35
N HIS A 182 0.87 -4.96 27.38
CA HIS A 182 1.20 -6.24 28.00
C HIS A 182 0.17 -7.30 27.64
N TRP A 183 0.63 -8.49 27.22
CA TRP A 183 -0.22 -9.60 26.80
C TRP A 183 0.43 -10.95 27.15
N ASN A 184 -0.31 -11.81 27.85
CA ASN A 184 0.13 -13.17 28.22
C ASN A 184 1.53 -13.24 28.87
N GLY A 185 1.86 -12.29 29.74
CA GLY A 185 3.17 -12.26 30.41
C GLY A 185 4.31 -11.73 29.52
N ALA A 186 3.98 -11.13 28.37
CA ALA A 186 4.93 -10.47 27.48
C ALA A 186 4.59 -9.00 27.26
N ASP A 187 5.63 -8.20 27.07
CA ASP A 187 5.50 -6.85 26.53
C ASP A 187 5.61 -6.88 25.01
N ILE A 188 4.67 -6.22 24.34
CA ILE A 188 4.62 -6.14 22.88
C ILE A 188 5.10 -4.78 22.39
N TYR A 189 5.99 -4.81 21.40
CA TYR A 189 6.44 -3.62 20.68
C TYR A 189 6.24 -3.78 19.18
N GLU A 190 5.99 -2.68 18.49
CA GLU A 190 5.88 -2.63 17.03
C GLU A 190 6.87 -1.60 16.47
N VAL A 191 7.58 -1.99 15.42
CA VAL A 191 8.44 -1.12 14.63
C VAL A 191 7.88 -1.07 13.22
N LEU A 192 7.56 0.14 12.77
CA LEU A 192 7.07 0.42 11.43
C LEU A 192 7.95 1.44 10.74
N ARG A 193 8.26 1.17 9.48
CA ARG A 193 9.02 2.07 8.63
C ARG A 193 8.45 2.08 7.22
N PHE A 194 8.06 3.27 6.79
CA PHE A 194 7.59 3.52 5.43
C PHE A 194 8.69 4.14 4.56
N PRO A 195 8.73 3.84 3.25
CA PRO A 195 9.53 4.60 2.31
C PRO A 195 8.99 6.01 2.15
N GLN A 196 9.90 6.95 1.87
CA GLN A 196 9.54 8.34 1.58
C GLN A 196 8.83 8.47 0.23
N ASN A 197 9.19 7.61 -0.74
CA ASN A 197 8.61 7.63 -2.07
C ASN A 197 7.60 6.48 -2.25
N TRP A 198 6.32 6.82 -2.30
CA TRP A 198 5.23 5.88 -2.53
C TRP A 198 4.95 5.61 -4.02
N GLN A 199 5.52 6.38 -4.94
CA GLN A 199 5.32 6.24 -6.38
C GLN A 199 6.33 5.31 -7.06
N GLN A 200 7.25 4.73 -6.30
CA GLN A 200 8.21 3.74 -6.83
C GLN A 200 7.53 2.40 -7.12
N SER A 201 8.18 1.54 -7.90
CA SER A 201 7.68 0.19 -8.14
C SER A 201 7.51 -0.59 -6.82
N TRP A 202 6.55 -1.51 -6.79
CA TRP A 202 6.26 -2.30 -5.60
C TRP A 202 7.48 -3.03 -5.05
N GLN A 203 8.29 -3.63 -5.94
CA GLN A 203 9.53 -4.30 -5.55
C GLN A 203 10.49 -3.36 -4.80
N LYS A 204 10.68 -2.11 -5.28
CA LYS A 204 11.51 -1.12 -4.59
C LYS A 204 10.86 -0.64 -3.29
N PHE A 205 9.53 -0.54 -3.27
CA PHE A 205 8.78 -0.22 -2.06
C PHE A 205 9.05 -1.23 -0.95
N GLN A 206 8.95 -2.52 -1.25
CA GLN A 206 9.11 -3.60 -0.27
C GLN A 206 10.53 -3.71 0.31
N GLN A 207 11.55 -3.31 -0.44
CA GLN A 207 12.93 -3.25 0.06
C GLN A 207 13.13 -2.18 1.16
N HIS A 208 12.28 -1.15 1.14
CA HIS A 208 12.39 0.00 2.03
C HIS A 208 11.27 0.03 3.07
N TYR A 209 10.20 -0.72 2.86
CA TYR A 209 9.13 -0.90 3.84
C TYR A 209 9.51 -2.01 4.82
N TYR A 210 9.23 -1.79 6.11
CA TYR A 210 9.52 -2.79 7.13
C TYR A 210 8.53 -2.73 8.27
N HIS A 211 8.08 -3.91 8.68
CA HIS A 211 7.17 -4.12 9.78
C HIS A 211 7.70 -5.27 10.64
N LEU A 212 7.95 -4.98 11.91
CA LEU A 212 8.43 -5.93 12.91
C LEU A 212 7.62 -5.79 14.20
N VAL A 213 7.09 -6.90 14.68
CA VAL A 213 6.53 -7.00 16.02
C VAL A 213 7.48 -7.80 16.91
N LEU A 214 7.65 -7.32 18.14
CA LEU A 214 8.47 -7.92 19.17
C LEU A 214 7.55 -8.35 20.32
N VAL A 215 7.59 -9.62 20.70
CA VAL A 215 6.87 -10.17 21.86
C VAL A 215 7.88 -10.67 22.87
N LEU A 216 8.10 -9.92 23.94
CA LEU A 216 9.17 -10.16 24.91
C LEU A 216 8.57 -10.66 26.23
N PHE A 217 8.67 -11.96 26.48
CA PHE A 217 8.18 -12.60 27.71
C PHE A 217 9.09 -12.28 28.89
N HIS A 218 8.49 -12.01 30.05
CA HIS A 218 9.22 -11.82 31.29
C HIS A 218 9.79 -13.15 31.85
N PRO A 219 10.77 -13.12 32.76
CA PRO A 219 11.41 -14.32 33.30
C PRO A 219 10.50 -15.25 34.13
N SER A 220 9.24 -14.90 34.35
CA SER A 220 8.32 -15.56 35.29
C SER A 220 7.68 -16.86 34.78
N GLY A 221 7.84 -17.19 33.49
CA GLY A 221 7.24 -18.38 32.86
C GLY A 221 8.27 -19.41 32.35
N SER A 222 7.82 -20.63 32.06
CA SER A 222 8.63 -21.61 31.33
C SER A 222 8.59 -21.32 29.83
N ILE A 223 9.68 -21.63 29.13
CA ILE A 223 9.76 -21.46 27.67
C ILE A 223 8.70 -22.32 26.96
N GLU A 224 8.40 -23.51 27.48
CA GLU A 224 7.32 -24.37 26.96
C GLU A 224 5.94 -23.70 27.06
N ALA A 225 5.65 -22.99 28.15
CA ALA A 225 4.41 -22.23 28.28
C ALA A 225 4.34 -21.10 27.24
N HIS A 226 5.44 -20.37 27.03
CA HIS A 226 5.52 -19.33 26.01
C HIS A 226 5.37 -19.89 24.59
N GLN A 227 5.98 -21.05 24.30
CA GLN A 227 5.80 -21.75 23.03
C GLN A 227 4.33 -22.13 22.79
N ASN A 228 3.65 -22.67 23.79
CA ASN A 228 2.24 -23.03 23.68
C ASN A 228 1.35 -21.81 23.41
N VAL A 229 1.61 -20.69 24.09
CA VAL A 229 0.92 -19.41 23.81
C VAL A 229 1.14 -19.01 22.35
N MET A 230 2.38 -19.01 21.86
CA MET A 230 2.69 -18.60 20.49
C MET A 230 2.09 -19.55 19.44
N GLN A 231 2.12 -20.86 19.68
CA GLN A 231 1.54 -21.85 18.76
C GLN A 231 0.04 -21.66 18.54
N VAL A 232 -0.71 -21.38 19.61
CA VAL A 232 -2.16 -21.12 19.54
C VAL A 232 -2.46 -19.82 18.78
N HIS A 233 -1.54 -18.86 18.79
CA HIS A 233 -1.77 -17.52 18.23
C HIS A 233 -1.11 -17.25 16.88
N TYR A 234 -0.38 -18.19 16.28
CA TYR A 234 0.22 -17.97 14.96
C TYR A 234 -0.81 -17.67 13.87
N GLU A 235 -1.99 -18.32 13.90
CA GLU A 235 -3.08 -17.99 12.97
C GLU A 235 -3.56 -16.54 13.17
N THR A 236 -3.68 -16.09 14.43
CA THR A 236 -4.09 -14.73 14.76
C THR A 236 -3.07 -13.71 14.26
N PHE A 237 -1.77 -13.93 14.49
CA PHE A 237 -0.70 -13.07 13.94
C PHE A 237 -0.66 -13.09 12.41
N LEU A 238 -0.86 -14.26 11.80
CA LEU A 238 -0.93 -14.39 10.35
C LEU A 238 -2.08 -13.56 9.76
N LYS A 239 -3.26 -13.55 10.38
CA LYS A 239 -4.39 -12.69 9.94
C LYS A 239 -4.10 -11.21 10.19
N LEU A 240 -3.57 -10.88 11.37
CA LEU A 240 -3.25 -9.52 11.76
C LEU A 240 -2.31 -8.85 10.76
N PHE A 241 -1.19 -9.50 10.44
CA PHE A 241 -0.23 -8.97 9.50
C PHE A 241 -0.73 -9.03 8.06
N CYS A 242 -1.62 -9.96 7.71
CA CYS A 242 -2.29 -9.95 6.39
C CYS A 242 -3.08 -8.65 6.21
N PHE A 243 -3.92 -8.31 7.19
CA PHE A 243 -4.69 -7.06 7.15
C PHE A 243 -3.79 -5.83 7.08
N HIS A 244 -2.71 -5.81 7.87
CA HIS A 244 -1.71 -4.75 7.81
C HIS A 244 -1.15 -4.58 6.39
N ASN A 245 -0.61 -5.65 5.80
CA ASN A 245 0.02 -5.60 4.47
C ASN A 245 -0.98 -5.23 3.38
N LYS A 246 -2.24 -5.68 3.46
CA LYS A 246 -3.30 -5.27 2.52
C LYS A 246 -3.55 -3.77 2.55
N MET A 247 -3.60 -3.16 3.73
CA MET A 247 -3.77 -1.71 3.84
C MET A 247 -2.63 -0.95 3.15
N ILE A 248 -1.39 -1.37 3.39
CA ILE A 248 -0.20 -0.72 2.82
C ILE A 248 -0.15 -0.90 1.30
N TRP A 249 -0.41 -2.12 0.82
CA TRP A 249 -0.45 -2.43 -0.60
C TRP A 249 -1.55 -1.65 -1.32
N SER A 250 -2.76 -1.58 -0.75
CA SER A 250 -3.87 -0.81 -1.33
C SER A 250 -3.56 0.68 -1.40
N TYR A 251 -2.90 1.24 -0.39
CA TYR A 251 -2.49 2.64 -0.41
C TYR A 251 -1.39 2.90 -1.45
N TRP A 252 -0.42 2.00 -1.60
CA TRP A 252 0.57 2.07 -2.68
C TRP A 252 -0.08 2.03 -4.07
N ARG A 253 -1.05 1.11 -4.29
CA ARG A 253 -1.80 1.03 -5.55
C ARG A 253 -2.57 2.30 -5.86
N HIS A 254 -3.22 2.88 -4.84
CA HIS A 254 -3.90 4.15 -4.97
C HIS A 254 -2.97 5.26 -5.49
N GLN A 255 -1.77 5.39 -4.92
CA GLN A 255 -0.79 6.41 -5.36
C GLN A 255 -0.39 6.23 -6.83
N GLY A 256 -0.23 4.97 -7.27
CA GLY A 256 0.01 4.65 -8.68
C GLY A 256 -1.18 5.03 -9.58
N GLN A 257 -2.40 4.72 -9.15
CA GLN A 257 -3.62 4.99 -9.91
C GLN A 257 -3.91 6.49 -10.05
N VAL A 258 -3.73 7.28 -8.99
CA VAL A 258 -3.88 8.74 -9.01
C VAL A 258 -2.93 9.35 -10.02
N LYS A 259 -1.68 8.87 -10.08
CA LYS A 259 -0.71 9.34 -11.08
C LYS A 259 -1.19 9.05 -12.50
N ILE A 260 -1.66 7.83 -12.78
CA ILE A 260 -2.18 7.45 -14.10
C ILE A 260 -3.36 8.36 -14.49
N LEU A 261 -4.32 8.56 -13.60
CA LEU A 261 -5.50 9.40 -13.88
C LEU A 261 -5.14 10.87 -14.08
N HIS A 262 -4.13 11.39 -13.38
CA HIS A 262 -3.62 12.74 -13.63
C HIS A 262 -2.97 12.88 -15.01
N ASP A 263 -2.15 11.89 -15.41
CA ASP A 263 -1.50 11.88 -16.72
C ASP A 263 -2.57 11.81 -17.83
N GLU A 264 -3.55 10.91 -17.70
CA GLU A 264 -4.71 10.80 -18.60
C GLU A 264 -5.48 12.14 -18.67
N TYR A 265 -5.76 12.78 -17.54
CA TYR A 265 -6.46 14.08 -17.53
C TYR A 265 -5.69 15.17 -18.30
N GLY A 266 -4.36 15.14 -18.29
CA GLY A 266 -3.51 16.01 -19.11
C GLY A 266 -3.75 15.83 -20.61
N GLU A 267 -3.94 14.59 -21.06
CA GLU A 267 -4.26 14.27 -22.46
C GLU A 267 -5.66 14.77 -22.84
N LEU A 268 -6.66 14.55 -21.97
CA LEU A 268 -8.03 15.05 -22.19
C LEU A 268 -8.06 16.57 -22.33
N LYS A 269 -7.32 17.29 -21.48
CA LYS A 269 -7.23 18.76 -21.55
C LYS A 269 -6.69 19.23 -22.90
N SER A 270 -5.75 18.48 -23.47
CA SER A 270 -5.19 18.77 -24.79
C SER A 270 -6.24 18.56 -25.90
N LEU A 271 -7.04 17.49 -25.81
CA LEU A 271 -8.16 17.25 -26.73
C LEU A 271 -9.23 18.35 -26.64
N MET A 272 -9.62 18.73 -25.42
CA MET A 272 -10.61 19.81 -25.20
C MET A 272 -10.16 21.13 -25.81
N LYS A 273 -8.87 21.46 -25.67
CA LYS A 273 -8.30 22.68 -26.25
C LYS A 273 -8.36 22.66 -27.78
N ASN A 274 -8.04 21.54 -28.42
CA ASN A 274 -8.11 21.42 -29.88
C ASN A 274 -9.53 21.65 -30.43
N VAL A 275 -10.54 21.17 -29.71
CA VAL A 275 -11.95 21.37 -30.05
C VAL A 275 -12.39 22.82 -29.80
N GLN A 276 -11.93 23.45 -28.71
CA GLN A 276 -12.25 24.85 -28.38
C GLN A 276 -11.58 25.88 -29.32
N ASP A 277 -10.34 25.64 -29.72
CA ASP A 277 -9.57 26.56 -30.57
C ASP A 277 -10.15 26.64 -32.00
N GLY A 278 -11.20 25.88 -32.33
CA GLY A 278 -11.91 25.96 -33.60
C GLY A 278 -11.02 25.61 -34.79
N ASN A 279 -9.89 24.92 -34.55
CA ASN A 279 -9.10 24.35 -35.62
C ASN A 279 -10.04 23.46 -36.42
N ARG A 280 -10.11 23.70 -37.74
CA ARG A 280 -10.91 22.92 -38.68
C ARG A 280 -10.44 21.46 -38.67
N GLU A 281 -10.87 20.71 -37.67
CA GLU A 281 -10.71 19.28 -37.65
C GLU A 281 -11.62 18.72 -38.72
N THR A 282 -11.04 17.98 -39.66
CA THR A 282 -11.83 17.24 -40.64
C THR A 282 -12.81 16.31 -39.91
N LEU A 283 -13.96 15.98 -40.52
CA LEU A 283 -14.89 14.95 -40.02
C LEU A 283 -14.18 13.66 -39.57
N LYS A 284 -13.08 13.28 -40.25
CA LYS A 284 -12.22 12.16 -39.88
C LYS A 284 -11.52 12.36 -38.53
N ALA A 285 -10.99 13.56 -38.28
CA ALA A 285 -10.36 13.92 -37.01
C ALA A 285 -11.38 13.99 -35.86
N MET A 286 -12.57 14.54 -36.09
CA MET A 286 -13.63 14.56 -35.07
C MET A 286 -14.06 13.14 -34.66
N ARG A 287 -14.24 12.23 -35.63
CA ARG A 287 -14.56 10.82 -35.34
C ARG A 287 -13.45 10.12 -34.55
N GLU A 288 -12.19 10.41 -34.87
CA GLU A 288 -11.05 9.87 -34.13
C GLU A 288 -10.99 10.42 -32.69
N ASN A 289 -11.25 11.71 -32.50
CA ASN A 289 -11.31 12.33 -31.17
C ASN A 289 -12.49 11.80 -30.35
N LEU A 290 -13.65 11.52 -30.96
CA LEU A 290 -14.78 10.88 -30.29
C LEU A 290 -14.41 9.47 -29.83
N LYS A 291 -13.77 8.68 -30.70
CA LYS A 291 -13.28 7.33 -30.36
C LYS A 291 -12.29 7.38 -29.19
N LYS A 292 -11.34 8.31 -29.20
CA LYS A 292 -10.39 8.50 -28.10
C LYS A 292 -11.08 8.92 -26.80
N SER A 293 -12.08 9.80 -26.89
CA SER A 293 -12.85 10.25 -25.71
C SER A 293 -13.68 9.11 -25.10
N LEU A 294 -14.25 8.21 -25.91
CA LEU A 294 -14.93 7.01 -25.44
C LEU A 294 -13.96 6.04 -24.73
N GLN A 295 -12.78 5.81 -25.32
CA GLN A 295 -11.74 4.99 -24.70
C GLN A 295 -11.29 5.57 -23.35
N PHE A 296 -10.98 6.87 -23.34
CA PHE A 296 -10.66 7.61 -22.11
C PHE A 296 -11.76 7.46 -21.06
N SER A 297 -13.03 7.69 -21.43
CA SER A 297 -14.14 7.62 -20.47
C SER A 297 -14.23 6.25 -19.81
N SER A 298 -13.98 5.18 -20.58
CA SER A 298 -13.99 3.82 -20.05
C SER A 298 -12.80 3.55 -19.13
N THR A 299 -11.56 3.88 -19.53
CA THR A 299 -10.37 3.61 -18.72
C THR A 299 -10.35 4.45 -17.45
N TYR A 300 -10.74 5.73 -17.56
CA TYR A 300 -10.81 6.65 -16.45
C TYR A 300 -11.87 6.24 -15.41
N ALA A 301 -13.04 5.76 -15.87
CA ALA A 301 -14.08 5.25 -14.97
C ALA A 301 -13.63 4.00 -14.21
N ILE A 302 -12.91 3.08 -14.88
CA ILE A 302 -12.31 1.92 -14.23
C ILE A 302 -11.29 2.38 -13.18
N GLY A 303 -10.40 3.32 -13.51
CA GLY A 303 -9.41 3.82 -12.57
C GLY A 303 -10.00 4.54 -11.36
N LEU A 304 -11.08 5.30 -11.53
CA LEU A 304 -11.82 5.90 -10.40
C LEU A 304 -12.47 4.84 -9.52
N LYS A 305 -13.02 3.78 -10.11
CA LYS A 305 -13.55 2.65 -9.36
C LYS A 305 -12.44 1.96 -8.56
N ASP A 306 -11.27 1.77 -9.16
CA ASP A 306 -10.13 1.17 -8.48
C ASP A 306 -9.71 1.99 -7.24
N ILE A 307 -9.76 3.33 -7.30
CA ILE A 307 -9.53 4.21 -6.14
C ILE A 307 -10.54 3.91 -5.02
N GLN A 308 -11.83 3.79 -5.35
CA GLN A 308 -12.87 3.45 -4.36
C GLN A 308 -12.67 2.05 -3.77
N ASP A 309 -12.29 1.09 -4.60
CA ASP A 309 -12.00 -0.28 -4.16
C ASP A 309 -10.79 -0.31 -3.20
N GLN A 310 -9.75 0.51 -3.45
CA GLN A 310 -8.63 0.66 -2.50
C GLN A 310 -9.09 1.29 -1.18
N LYS A 311 -9.94 2.33 -1.23
CA LYS A 311 -10.52 2.93 -0.02
C LYS A 311 -11.28 1.90 0.81
N HIS A 312 -12.13 1.11 0.17
CA HIS A 312 -12.90 0.06 0.82
C HIS A 312 -11.98 -1.00 1.44
N THR A 313 -10.97 -1.44 0.69
CA THR A 313 -9.99 -2.41 1.17
C THR A 313 -9.26 -1.91 2.42
N ILE A 314 -8.79 -0.66 2.42
CA ILE A 314 -8.12 -0.08 3.60
C ILE A 314 -9.09 -0.02 4.78
N THR A 315 -10.32 0.45 4.57
CA THR A 315 -11.34 0.59 5.62
C THR A 315 -11.64 -0.75 6.30
N VAL A 316 -11.92 -1.79 5.52
CA VAL A 316 -12.27 -3.12 6.06
C VAL A 316 -11.08 -3.75 6.78
N ASN A 317 -9.88 -3.67 6.21
CA ASN A 317 -8.70 -4.26 6.82
C ASN A 317 -8.25 -3.50 8.07
N ALA A 318 -8.43 -2.17 8.13
CA ALA A 318 -8.16 -1.37 9.32
C ALA A 318 -9.06 -1.78 10.49
N HIS A 319 -10.36 -1.96 10.21
CA HIS A 319 -11.32 -2.45 11.19
C HIS A 319 -10.96 -3.85 11.71
N ASN A 320 -10.67 -4.79 10.81
CA ASN A 320 -10.31 -6.16 11.19
C ASN A 320 -8.98 -6.23 11.94
N HIS A 321 -7.99 -5.43 11.55
CA HIS A 321 -6.72 -5.28 12.24
C HIS A 321 -6.92 -4.75 13.67
N GLY A 322 -7.74 -3.70 13.84
CA GLY A 322 -8.08 -3.15 15.15
C GLY A 322 -8.78 -4.16 16.06
N LYS A 323 -9.70 -4.97 15.51
CA LYS A 323 -10.38 -6.03 16.25
C LYS A 323 -9.41 -7.08 16.82
N ILE A 324 -8.44 -7.53 16.03
CA ILE A 324 -7.47 -8.53 16.54
C ILE A 324 -6.63 -7.94 17.68
N TRP A 325 -6.19 -6.68 17.58
CA TRP A 325 -5.49 -6.05 18.70
C TRP A 325 -6.36 -5.98 19.97
N GLN A 326 -7.66 -5.69 19.81
CA GLN A 326 -8.61 -5.71 20.93
C GLN A 326 -8.79 -7.11 21.54
N GLU A 327 -8.74 -8.17 20.74
CA GLU A 327 -8.75 -9.56 21.23
C GLU A 327 -7.52 -9.88 22.11
N PHE A 328 -6.38 -9.25 21.83
CA PHE A 328 -5.21 -9.29 22.71
C PHE A 328 -5.31 -8.36 23.94
N GLY A 329 -6.40 -7.60 24.08
CA GLY A 329 -6.52 -6.58 25.11
C GLY A 329 -5.64 -5.36 24.86
N LEU A 330 -5.19 -5.17 23.62
CA LEU A 330 -4.28 -4.12 23.19
C LEU A 330 -4.97 -3.11 22.28
N ASN A 331 -4.37 -1.94 22.15
CA ASN A 331 -4.76 -0.97 21.14
C ASN A 331 -3.81 -1.09 19.94
N SER A 332 -4.33 -0.87 18.73
CA SER A 332 -3.48 -0.64 17.56
C SER A 332 -2.48 0.47 17.85
N SER A 333 -1.26 0.35 17.32
CA SER A 333 -0.27 1.41 17.43
C SER A 333 -0.86 2.76 17.04
N PRO A 334 -0.60 3.83 17.84
CA PRO A 334 -0.99 5.18 17.48
C PRO A 334 -0.52 5.57 16.07
N GLN A 335 0.68 5.11 15.67
CA GLN A 335 1.23 5.38 14.34
C GLN A 335 0.37 4.77 13.23
N VAL A 336 -0.06 3.51 13.39
CA VAL A 336 -0.92 2.83 12.41
C VAL A 336 -2.27 3.54 12.29
N ARG A 337 -2.87 3.90 13.43
CA ARG A 337 -4.17 4.57 13.47
C ARG A 337 -4.10 5.95 12.82
N GLU A 338 -3.13 6.77 13.21
CA GLU A 338 -2.91 8.11 12.66
C GLU A 338 -2.69 8.06 11.15
N TRP A 339 -1.84 7.14 10.67
CA TRP A 339 -1.60 7.02 9.23
C TRP A 339 -2.84 6.58 8.44
N ILE A 340 -3.57 5.58 8.92
CA ILE A 340 -4.73 5.07 8.18
C ILE A 340 -5.87 6.10 8.18
N GLU A 341 -6.28 6.56 9.36
CA GLU A 341 -7.48 7.38 9.53
C GLU A 341 -7.23 8.83 9.15
N GLU A 342 -6.07 9.39 9.52
CA GLU A 342 -5.81 10.81 9.33
C GLU A 342 -5.11 11.12 8.02
N THR A 343 -4.39 10.17 7.43
CA THR A 343 -3.62 10.40 6.20
C THR A 343 -4.21 9.64 5.03
N TYR A 344 -4.22 8.30 5.06
CA TYR A 344 -4.50 7.50 3.86
C TYR A 344 -5.94 7.63 3.40
N LEU A 345 -6.90 7.41 4.30
CA LEU A 345 -8.32 7.49 3.93
C LEU A 345 -8.73 8.90 3.50
N LYS A 346 -8.26 9.94 4.20
CA LYS A 346 -8.54 11.33 3.84
C LYS A 346 -7.91 11.72 2.51
N GLN A 347 -6.67 11.27 2.24
CA GLN A 347 -6.03 11.53 0.97
C GLN A 347 -6.76 10.84 -0.18
N ILE A 348 -7.16 9.57 -0.01
CA ILE A 348 -7.94 8.85 -1.03
C ILE A 348 -9.27 9.54 -1.32
N GLU A 349 -9.95 10.05 -0.29
CA GLU A 349 -11.18 10.84 -0.45
C GLU A 349 -10.93 12.12 -1.23
N ALA A 350 -9.91 12.90 -0.85
CA ALA A 350 -9.57 14.14 -1.53
C ALA A 350 -9.18 13.91 -3.00
N ASP A 351 -8.38 12.87 -3.26
CA ASP A 351 -7.92 12.53 -4.61
C ASP A 351 -9.13 12.07 -5.46
N TYR A 352 -10.01 11.21 -4.92
CA TYR A 352 -11.25 10.82 -5.59
C TYR A 352 -12.15 12.01 -5.91
N ASP A 353 -12.41 12.88 -4.94
CA ASP A 353 -13.28 14.05 -5.10
C ASP A 353 -12.72 15.04 -6.13
N SER A 354 -11.38 15.11 -6.26
CA SER A 354 -10.72 15.95 -7.26
C SER A 354 -10.75 15.37 -8.68
N LEU A 355 -10.75 14.04 -8.82
CA LEU A 355 -10.66 13.34 -10.09
C LEU A 355 -12.04 12.96 -10.66
N ALA A 356 -13.01 12.63 -9.81
CA ALA A 356 -14.34 12.21 -10.21
C ALA A 356 -15.06 13.19 -11.16
N PRO A 357 -14.95 14.53 -11.02
CA PRO A 357 -15.63 15.46 -11.91
C PRO A 357 -15.10 15.47 -13.35
N VAL A 358 -13.97 14.83 -13.64
CA VAL A 358 -13.42 14.72 -15.00
C VAL A 358 -14.32 13.87 -15.92
N LEU A 359 -14.99 12.85 -15.39
CA LEU A 359 -15.90 12.01 -16.19
C LEU A 359 -17.05 12.81 -16.83
N PRO A 360 -17.84 13.60 -16.08
CA PRO A 360 -18.83 14.50 -16.67
C PRO A 360 -18.27 15.46 -17.72
N MET A 361 -17.02 15.93 -17.57
CA MET A 361 -16.39 16.79 -18.57
C MET A 361 -16.15 16.03 -19.88
N THR A 362 -15.68 14.79 -19.81
CA THR A 362 -15.50 13.93 -20.98
C THR A 362 -16.83 13.64 -21.67
N GLU A 363 -17.91 13.38 -20.92
CA GLU A 363 -19.25 13.21 -21.49
C GLU A 363 -19.71 14.42 -22.28
N ASN A 364 -19.47 15.62 -21.75
CA ASN A 364 -19.83 16.87 -22.44
C ASN A 364 -19.00 17.09 -23.71
N LEU A 365 -17.70 16.73 -23.69
CA LEU A 365 -16.85 16.73 -24.88
C LEU A 365 -17.39 15.78 -25.96
N MET A 366 -17.76 14.55 -25.57
CA MET A 366 -18.34 13.57 -26.49
C MET A 366 -19.63 14.08 -27.13
N ARG A 367 -20.56 14.62 -26.33
CA ARG A 367 -21.81 15.23 -26.85
C ARG A 367 -21.55 16.38 -27.83
N SER A 368 -20.53 17.18 -27.56
CA SER A 368 -20.13 18.27 -28.48
C SER A 368 -19.55 17.74 -29.78
N LEU A 369 -18.68 16.73 -29.74
CA LEU A 369 -18.13 16.09 -30.93
C LEU A 369 -19.22 15.42 -31.77
N GLU A 370 -20.16 14.71 -31.14
CA GLU A 370 -21.33 14.14 -31.82
C GLU A 370 -22.19 15.22 -32.49
N GLY A 371 -22.42 16.34 -31.80
CA GLY A 371 -23.12 17.50 -32.37
C GLY A 371 -22.41 18.06 -33.61
N MET A 372 -21.08 18.25 -33.55
CA MET A 372 -20.29 18.73 -34.68
C MET A 372 -20.30 17.75 -35.86
N ILE A 373 -20.16 16.45 -35.60
CA ILE A 373 -20.23 15.39 -36.62
C ILE A 373 -21.59 15.39 -37.33
N ASN A 374 -22.68 15.44 -36.56
CA ASN A 374 -24.04 15.43 -37.11
C ASN A 374 -24.30 16.67 -37.96
N LEU A 375 -23.85 17.85 -37.52
CA LEU A 375 -23.95 19.09 -38.30
C LEU A 375 -23.17 19.00 -39.61
N GLU A 376 -21.90 18.57 -39.58
CA GLU A 376 -21.08 18.50 -40.78
C GLU A 376 -21.58 17.43 -41.76
N GLN A 377 -22.15 16.33 -41.27
CA GLN A 377 -22.83 15.34 -42.11
C GLN A 377 -24.12 15.88 -42.75
N THR A 378 -24.89 16.70 -42.03
CA THR A 378 -26.14 17.31 -42.54
C THR A 378 -25.85 18.46 -43.52
N GLU A 379 -24.77 19.22 -43.31
CA GLU A 379 -24.32 20.31 -44.20
C GLU A 379 -23.56 19.82 -45.43
N SER A 380 -22.94 18.63 -45.40
CA SER A 380 -22.38 18.03 -46.62
C SER A 380 -23.43 17.82 -47.72
N ASP A 381 -24.72 17.88 -47.38
CA ASP A 381 -25.85 17.81 -48.31
C ASP A 381 -26.39 19.20 -48.76
N ARG A 382 -25.92 20.34 -48.23
CA ARG A 382 -26.38 21.70 -48.58
C ARG A 382 -25.28 22.78 -48.52
N GLU A 383 -25.17 23.62 -49.55
CA GLU A 383 -24.08 24.60 -49.76
C GLU A 383 -23.87 25.68 -48.65
N LEU A 384 -22.77 25.50 -47.91
CA LEU A 384 -21.67 26.39 -47.50
C LEU A 384 -21.82 27.72 -46.70
N ASN A 385 -22.99 28.32 -46.42
CA ASN A 385 -23.00 29.66 -45.77
C ASN A 385 -23.28 29.73 -44.25
N ASP A 386 -23.77 28.66 -43.60
CA ASP A 386 -24.18 28.69 -42.17
C ASP A 386 -23.09 28.27 -41.16
N ARG A 387 -21.91 27.89 -41.67
CA ARG A 387 -20.77 27.32 -40.92
C ARG A 387 -20.23 28.16 -39.75
N LEU A 388 -20.53 29.45 -39.73
CA LEU A 388 -20.02 30.41 -38.73
C LEU A 388 -20.86 30.51 -37.46
N GLN A 389 -22.17 30.21 -37.52
CA GLN A 389 -23.05 30.31 -36.33
C GLN A 389 -23.05 29.01 -35.51
N ALA A 390 -22.96 27.85 -36.14
CA ALA A 390 -22.93 26.58 -35.43
C ALA A 390 -21.70 26.47 -34.50
N LEU A 391 -20.51 26.83 -34.97
CA LEU A 391 -19.29 26.80 -34.14
C LEU A 391 -19.35 27.74 -32.91
N GLN A 392 -20.03 28.88 -33.02
CA GLN A 392 -20.17 29.83 -31.90
C GLN A 392 -21.16 29.35 -30.83
N VAL A 393 -22.20 28.60 -31.21
CA VAL A 393 -23.18 28.05 -30.27
C VAL A 393 -22.62 26.85 -29.51
N PHE A 394 -21.78 26.01 -30.14
CA PHE A 394 -21.16 24.86 -29.47
C PHE A 394 -19.94 25.23 -28.61
N GLY A 395 -19.17 26.26 -28.99
CA GLY A 395 -18.04 26.74 -28.19
C GLY A 395 -18.40 27.27 -26.79
N ALA A 396 -19.65 27.73 -26.61
CA ALA A 396 -20.16 28.20 -25.31
C ALA A 396 -20.56 27.06 -24.35
N ALA A 397 -20.75 25.83 -24.84
CA ALA A 397 -21.23 24.70 -24.04
C ALA A 397 -20.10 23.97 -23.27
N LEU A 398 -18.83 24.24 -23.59
CA LEU A 398 -17.67 23.69 -22.87
C LEU A 398 -17.30 24.58 -21.67
N ALA A 399 -18.21 24.70 -20.70
CA ALA A 399 -17.92 25.34 -19.43
C ALA A 399 -16.90 24.48 -18.66
N VAL A 400 -15.63 24.88 -18.70
CA VAL A 400 -14.56 24.27 -17.91
C VAL A 400 -14.83 24.59 -16.44
N ALA A 401 -15.35 23.61 -15.69
CA ALA A 401 -15.41 23.72 -14.23
C ALA A 401 -13.98 23.62 -13.69
N SER A 402 -13.40 24.74 -13.28
CA SER A 402 -12.14 24.74 -12.54
C SER A 402 -12.39 24.13 -11.17
N ILE A 403 -11.97 22.88 -10.97
CA ILE A 403 -12.01 22.23 -9.66
C ILE A 403 -11.02 22.98 -8.77
N THR A 404 -11.56 23.86 -7.92
CA THR A 404 -10.83 24.48 -6.81
C THR A 404 -10.98 23.52 -5.64
N ALA A 405 -9.89 22.92 -5.17
CA ALA A 405 -9.89 22.18 -3.92
C ALA A 405 -10.36 23.13 -2.81
N THR A 406 -11.52 22.84 -2.21
CA THR A 406 -12.12 23.63 -1.16
C THR A 406 -11.22 23.56 0.07
N LEU A 407 -10.46 24.62 0.32
CA LEU A 407 -9.95 24.92 1.66
C LEU A 407 -11.17 25.00 2.59
N VAL A 408 -11.27 24.05 3.52
CA VAL A 408 -12.20 24.09 4.65
C VAL A 408 -11.99 25.41 5.39
N SER A 409 -12.89 26.35 5.15
CA SER A 409 -12.99 27.60 5.90
C SER A 409 -13.92 27.37 7.08
N THR A 410 -13.38 26.80 8.15
CA THR A 410 -13.98 26.92 9.49
C THR A 410 -12.97 27.61 10.39
N GLN A 411 -13.24 28.90 10.63
CA GLN A 411 -12.77 29.74 11.73
C GLN A 411 -11.46 29.31 12.39
N ALA A 412 -10.36 29.93 11.95
CA ALA A 412 -9.12 29.98 12.69
C ALA A 412 -9.36 30.68 14.04
N LYS A 413 -9.51 29.88 15.10
CA LYS A 413 -8.97 30.23 16.41
C LYS A 413 -7.50 29.83 16.36
N GLU A 414 -6.60 30.79 16.53
CA GLU A 414 -5.15 30.60 16.38
C GLU A 414 -4.65 29.34 17.12
N PRO A 415 -3.95 28.42 16.44
CA PRO A 415 -3.28 27.33 17.12
C PRO A 415 -1.90 27.79 17.62
N THR A 416 -1.72 27.69 18.93
CA THR A 416 -0.42 27.52 19.59
C THR A 416 0.44 26.51 18.83
N ARG A 417 1.69 26.89 18.53
CA ARG A 417 2.75 26.06 17.91
C ARG A 417 2.69 24.60 18.39
N SER A 418 2.25 23.70 17.52
CA SER A 418 2.54 22.26 17.64
C SER A 418 3.75 21.93 16.77
N SER A 419 4.64 21.10 17.30
CA SER A 419 5.93 20.70 16.72
C SER A 419 5.82 19.42 15.87
N VAL A 420 4.83 19.34 14.99
CA VAL A 420 4.66 18.19 14.10
C VAL A 420 5.30 18.50 12.73
N PRO A 421 6.28 17.70 12.26
CA PRO A 421 6.85 17.88 10.93
C PRO A 421 5.83 17.51 9.84
N PRO A 422 5.86 18.16 8.66
CA PRO A 422 4.99 17.82 7.55
C PRO A 422 5.30 16.41 7.01
N PRO A 423 4.34 15.77 6.30
CA PRO A 423 4.51 14.42 5.77
C PRO A 423 5.72 14.34 4.82
N PRO A 424 6.51 13.25 4.88
CA PRO A 424 7.67 13.06 4.03
C PRO A 424 7.22 12.82 2.58
N GLY A 425 7.64 13.69 1.65
CA GLY A 425 7.49 13.46 0.21
C GLY A 425 7.20 14.70 -0.64
N TRP A 426 6.85 15.83 -0.04
CA TRP A 426 6.55 17.06 -0.78
C TRP A 426 7.66 18.09 -0.56
N PRO A 427 8.35 18.57 -1.60
CA PRO A 427 9.25 19.69 -1.45
C PRO A 427 8.44 20.94 -1.07
N PHE A 428 8.77 21.57 0.06
CA PHE A 428 8.09 22.76 0.58
C PHE A 428 7.93 23.90 -0.46
N TRP A 429 8.81 23.95 -1.47
CA TRP A 429 8.74 24.92 -2.57
C TRP A 429 7.59 24.68 -3.56
N TYR A 430 7.02 23.47 -3.66
CA TYR A 430 5.85 23.21 -4.51
C TYR A 430 4.61 23.97 -4.02
N ILE A 431 4.39 24.06 -2.70
CA ILE A 431 3.26 24.80 -2.11
C ILE A 431 3.43 26.32 -2.32
N ILE A 432 4.67 26.82 -2.27
CA ILE A 432 4.98 28.24 -2.50
C ILE A 432 4.81 28.61 -3.98
N LEU A 433 5.18 27.71 -4.92
CA LEU A 433 5.03 27.96 -6.35
C LEU A 433 3.56 28.06 -6.79
N TRP A 434 2.66 27.29 -6.20
CA TRP A 434 1.23 27.37 -6.48
C TRP A 434 0.55 28.57 -5.81
N THR A 435 0.96 28.97 -4.60
CA THR A 435 0.38 30.12 -3.90
C THR A 435 0.84 31.46 -4.49
N VAL A 436 2.12 31.59 -4.87
CA VAL A 436 2.66 32.80 -5.49
C VAL A 436 2.31 32.89 -6.98
N GLY A 437 2.26 31.76 -7.69
CA GLY A 437 1.85 31.71 -9.11
C GLY A 437 0.40 32.16 -9.35
N MET A 438 -0.52 31.84 -8.43
CA MET A 438 -1.93 32.24 -8.54
C MET A 438 -2.18 33.71 -8.17
N GLY A 439 -1.38 34.29 -7.25
CA GLY A 439 -1.47 35.72 -6.92
C GLY A 439 -1.09 36.64 -8.09
N CYS A 440 -0.12 36.23 -8.91
CA CYS A 440 0.33 37.01 -10.06
C CYS A 440 -0.65 36.95 -11.26
N LEU A 441 -1.33 35.83 -11.48
CA LEU A 441 -2.30 35.69 -12.58
C LEU A 441 -3.62 36.44 -12.31
N ALA A 442 -4.07 36.49 -11.05
CA ALA A 442 -5.24 37.29 -10.68
C ALA A 442 -4.98 38.80 -10.85
N MET A 443 -3.77 39.28 -10.56
CA MET A 443 -3.44 40.70 -10.74
C MET A 443 -3.30 41.11 -12.22
N ILE A 444 -2.82 40.21 -13.10
CA ILE A 444 -2.75 40.51 -14.54
C ILE A 444 -4.17 40.62 -15.15
N GLY A 445 -5.11 39.77 -14.73
CA GLY A 445 -6.50 39.81 -15.18
C GLY A 445 -7.24 41.09 -14.78
N VAL A 446 -7.05 41.56 -13.53
CA VAL A 446 -7.67 42.81 -13.04
C VAL A 446 -7.07 44.04 -13.73
N VAL A 447 -5.76 44.07 -13.98
CA VAL A 447 -5.11 45.19 -14.68
C VAL A 447 -5.49 45.25 -16.17
N TRP A 448 -5.74 44.12 -16.83
CA TRP A 448 -6.21 44.10 -18.21
C TRP A 448 -7.69 44.48 -18.36
N GLY A 449 -8.54 44.07 -17.42
CA GLY A 449 -9.95 44.47 -17.36
C GLY A 449 -10.14 45.98 -17.17
N LEU A 450 -9.41 46.58 -16.22
CA LEU A 450 -9.50 48.02 -15.93
C LEU A 450 -8.96 48.92 -17.07
N LYS A 451 -8.13 48.39 -17.96
CA LYS A 451 -7.64 49.12 -19.15
C LYS A 451 -8.62 49.11 -20.32
N LYS A 452 -9.51 48.11 -20.40
CA LYS A 452 -10.48 47.96 -21.49
C LYS A 452 -11.71 48.85 -21.29
N ASP A 453 -12.09 49.12 -20.04
CA ASP A 453 -13.22 50.01 -19.71
C ASP A 453 -12.91 51.51 -19.81
N ARG A 454 -11.65 51.89 -20.05
CA ARG A 454 -11.26 53.29 -20.32
C ARG A 454 -11.26 53.68 -21.80
N LYS A 455 -11.73 52.81 -22.71
CA LYS A 455 -11.80 53.06 -24.16
C LYS A 455 -13.19 52.85 -24.77
N LYS A 456 -14.25 53.02 -23.98
CA LYS A 456 -15.62 53.16 -24.51
C LYS A 456 -16.21 54.50 -24.11
#